data_AF-A0A0F9KZV0-F1
#
_entry.id   AF-A0A0F9KZV0-F1
#
_cell.length_a   1.000
_cell.length_b   1.000
_cell.length_c   1.000
_cell.angle_alpha   90.00
_cell.angle_beta   90.00
_cell.angle_gamma   90.00
#
_symmetry.space_group_name_H-M   'P 1'
#
loop_
_entity.id
_entity.type
_entity.pdbx_description
1 polymer ?
#
loop_
_entity_poly.entity_id
_entity_poly.type
_entity_poly.pdbx_seq_one_letter_code
_entity_poly.pdbx_strand_id
1 'polypeptide(L)' 'MSDNKKRGLYAKYRPVERTDGRSAPGEKHHGCEYFVLDLTHDPHALPAIQAYANSCGADYPQLAVDILDRARGGGTTE' A
#
# COMPACT_ATOMS: atom_id res chain seq x y z
N MET A 1 27.56 0.16 -0.44
CA MET A 1 26.12 0.43 -0.59
C MET A 1 25.90 1.06 -1.95
N SER A 2 25.19 0.39 -2.86
CA SER A 2 24.94 0.94 -4.20
C SER A 2 23.94 2.09 -4.13
N ASP A 3 24.29 3.25 -4.70
CA ASP A 3 23.41 4.42 -4.76
C ASP A 3 22.24 4.17 -5.73
N ASN A 4 21.13 3.66 -5.19
CA ASN A 4 19.94 3.32 -5.97
C ASN A 4 19.05 4.52 -6.28
N LYS A 5 19.46 5.75 -5.97
CA LYS A 5 18.65 6.96 -6.20
C LYS A 5 18.28 7.20 -7.68
N LYS A 6 19.00 6.58 -8.62
CA LYS A 6 18.73 6.68 -10.07
C LYS A 6 18.03 5.45 -10.67
N ARG A 7 17.77 4.41 -9.87
CA ARG A 7 17.27 3.12 -10.38
C ARG A 7 15.82 3.17 -10.86
N GLY A 8 15.04 4.17 -10.42
CA GLY A 8 13.60 4.25 -10.72
C GLY A 8 12.81 3.08 -10.12
N LEU A 9 11.65 2.76 -10.71
CA LEU A 9 10.82 1.63 -10.28
C LEU A 9 11.49 0.29 -10.63
N TYR A 10 11.57 -0.60 -9.66
CA TYR A 10 12.07 -1.97 -9.85
C TYR A 10 11.34 -2.91 -8.89
N ALA A 11 11.35 -4.20 -9.21
CA ALA A 11 10.68 -5.22 -8.39
C ALA A 11 11.44 -5.50 -7.08
N LYS A 12 11.31 -4.59 -6.10
CA LYS A 12 11.93 -4.72 -4.77
C LYS A 12 11.33 -5.87 -3.96
N TYR A 13 10.03 -6.13 -4.15
CA TYR A 13 9.25 -7.13 -3.42
C TYR A 13 8.61 -8.11 -4.41
N ARG A 14 8.66 -9.41 -4.10
CA ARG A 14 7.96 -10.48 -4.83
C ARG A 14 7.61 -11.64 -3.88
N PRO A 15 6.43 -12.27 -4.02
CA PRO A 15 5.21 -11.79 -4.70
C PRO A 15 4.38 -10.84 -3.81
N VAL A 16 3.68 -9.89 -4.43
CA VAL A 16 2.59 -9.13 -3.77
C VAL A 16 1.29 -9.64 -4.38
N GLU A 17 0.48 -10.32 -3.57
CA GLU A 17 -0.73 -11.00 -4.04
C GLU A 17 -1.95 -10.66 -3.18
N ARG A 18 -3.14 -10.77 -3.77
CA ARG A 18 -4.39 -10.66 -3.01
C ARG A 18 -4.62 -11.97 -2.26
N THR A 19 -5.13 -11.87 -1.04
CA THR A 19 -5.46 -13.03 -0.20
C THR A 19 -6.76 -13.72 -0.59
N ASP A 20 -7.57 -13.10 -1.45
CA ASP A 20 -8.88 -13.62 -1.88
C ASP A 20 -8.83 -14.46 -3.17
N GLY A 21 -7.63 -14.73 -3.70
CA GLY A 21 -7.43 -15.51 -4.93
C GLY A 21 -7.84 -14.80 -6.23
N ARG A 22 -8.37 -13.56 -6.18
CA ARG A 22 -8.89 -12.85 -7.35
C ARG A 22 -7.84 -12.28 -8.30
N SER A 23 -6.57 -12.57 -8.04
CA SER A 23 -5.46 -12.25 -8.96
C SER A 23 -5.15 -13.40 -9.94
N ALA A 24 -5.81 -14.56 -9.82
CA ALA A 24 -5.57 -15.69 -10.72
C ALA A 24 -5.97 -15.38 -12.18
N PRO A 25 -5.36 -16.06 -13.19
CA PRO A 25 -5.75 -15.90 -14.58
C PRO A 25 -7.26 -16.10 -14.80
N GLY A 26 -7.91 -15.11 -15.40
CA GLY A 26 -9.35 -15.12 -15.66
C GLY A 26 -10.21 -14.43 -14.58
N GLU A 27 -9.63 -14.08 -13.43
CA GLU A 27 -10.31 -13.32 -12.39
C GLU A 27 -10.27 -11.80 -12.63
N LYS A 28 -11.19 -11.07 -12.00
CA LYS A 28 -11.36 -9.61 -12.17
C LYS A 28 -10.07 -8.81 -11.95
N HIS A 29 -9.20 -9.27 -11.04
CA HIS A 29 -7.97 -8.57 -10.68
C HIS A 29 -6.71 -9.24 -11.24
N HIS A 30 -6.85 -10.11 -12.24
CA HIS A 30 -5.71 -10.66 -12.96
C HIS A 30 -4.89 -9.54 -13.60
N GLY A 31 -3.60 -9.46 -13.26
CA GLY A 31 -2.68 -8.46 -13.78
C GLY A 31 -2.78 -7.07 -13.14
N CYS A 32 -3.57 -6.89 -12.07
CA CYS A 32 -3.52 -5.65 -11.30
C CYS A 32 -2.12 -5.44 -10.67
N GLU A 33 -1.65 -4.21 -10.68
CA GLU A 33 -0.39 -3.82 -10.05
C GLU A 33 -0.60 -3.41 -8.59
N TYR A 34 0.30 -3.86 -7.73
CA TYR A 34 0.31 -3.53 -6.30
C TYR A 34 1.66 -2.94 -5.91
N PHE A 35 1.62 -1.86 -5.14
CA PHE A 35 2.81 -1.21 -4.61
C PHE A 35 2.73 -1.15 -3.10
N VAL A 36 3.84 -1.44 -2.41
CA VAL A 36 3.91 -1.48 -0.96
C VAL A 36 4.68 -0.27 -0.44
N LEU A 37 4.22 0.28 0.68
CA LEU A 37 4.85 1.40 1.38
C LEU A 37 5.28 0.95 2.77
N ASP A 38 6.51 1.28 3.18
CA ASP A 38 7.00 1.04 4.53
C ASP A 38 6.56 2.21 5.43
N LEU A 39 5.47 2.03 6.17
CA LEU A 39 4.91 3.09 7.01
C LEU A 39 5.83 3.50 8.19
N THR A 40 6.86 2.71 8.49
CA THR A 40 7.74 2.92 9.65
C THR A 40 8.99 3.69 9.27
N HIS A 41 9.64 3.34 8.17
CA HIS A 41 10.95 3.90 7.80
C HIS A 41 10.92 4.80 6.57
N ASP A 42 9.89 4.71 5.71
CA ASP A 42 9.81 5.53 4.51
C ASP A 42 9.14 6.88 4.83
N PRO A 43 9.89 8.00 4.78
CA PRO A 43 9.32 9.32 5.06
C PRO A 43 8.24 9.75 4.05
N HIS A 44 8.16 9.10 2.89
CA HIS A 44 7.14 9.37 1.88
C HIS A 44 5.86 8.52 2.05
N ALA A 45 5.91 7.47 2.87
CA ALA A 45 4.78 6.56 3.01
C ALA A 45 3.58 7.21 3.70
N LEU A 46 3.80 7.89 4.82
CA LEU A 46 2.74 8.56 5.60
C LEU A 46 1.92 9.57 4.78
N PRO A 47 2.52 10.54 4.07
CA PRO A 47 1.73 11.46 3.26
C PRO A 47 1.00 10.76 2.10
N ALA A 48 1.59 9.72 1.51
CA ALA A 48 0.96 8.96 0.43
C ALA A 48 -0.30 8.23 0.89
N ILE A 49 -0.25 7.54 2.04
CA ILE A 49 -1.42 6.83 2.56
C ILE A 49 -2.52 7.77 3.08
N GLN A 50 -2.16 8.94 3.61
CA GLN A 50 -3.13 9.96 4.00
C GLN A 50 -3.89 10.51 2.78
N ALA A 51 -3.18 10.79 1.68
CA ALA A 51 -3.81 11.20 0.43
C ALA A 51 -4.76 10.12 -0.10
N TYR A 52 -4.35 8.85 -0.03
CA TYR A 52 -5.21 7.72 -0.42
C TYR A 52 -6.46 7.63 0.45
N ALA A 53 -6.31 7.70 1.79
CA ALA A 53 -7.44 7.66 2.71
C ALA A 53 -8.46 8.77 2.46
N ASN A 54 -7.97 9.99 2.20
CA ASN A 54 -8.84 11.12 1.86
C ASN A 54 -9.57 10.90 0.53
N SER A 55 -8.91 10.30 -0.46
CA SER A 55 -9.50 10.00 -1.78
C SER A 55 -10.58 8.92 -1.68
N CYS A 56 -10.31 7.83 -0.96
CA CYS A 56 -11.21 6.68 -0.89
C CYS A 56 -12.31 6.82 0.16
N GLY A 57 -12.26 7.82 1.05
CA GLY A 57 -13.16 7.93 2.20
C GLY A 57 -14.64 8.07 1.87
N ALA A 58 -15.00 8.58 0.68
CA ALA A 58 -16.40 8.64 0.23
C ALA A 58 -16.97 7.25 -0.08
N ASP A 59 -16.16 6.38 -0.69
CA ASP A 59 -16.57 5.03 -1.11
C ASP A 59 -16.31 3.98 -0.01
N TYR A 60 -15.27 4.20 0.79
CA TYR A 60 -14.75 3.25 1.80
C TYR A 60 -14.41 3.96 3.12
N PRO A 61 -15.40 4.50 3.85
CA PRO A 61 -15.16 5.34 5.03
C PRO A 61 -14.39 4.61 6.15
N GLN A 62 -14.70 3.34 6.43
CA GLN A 62 -13.99 2.57 7.47
C GLN A 62 -12.53 2.33 7.10
N LEU A 63 -12.26 1.99 5.82
CA LEU A 63 -10.89 1.81 5.33
C LEU A 63 -10.09 3.11 5.48
N ALA A 64 -10.68 4.26 5.15
CA ALA A 64 -10.02 5.54 5.31
C ALA A 64 -9.66 5.82 6.78
N VAL A 65 -10.56 5.55 7.72
CA VAL A 65 -10.30 5.66 9.17
C VAL A 65 -9.12 4.77 9.57
N ASP A 66 -9.18 3.49 9.21
CA ASP A 66 -8.16 2.49 9.55
C ASP A 66 -6.76 2.86 9.02
N ILE A 67 -6.70 3.45 7.82
CA ILE A 67 -5.45 3.93 7.21
C ILE A 67 -4.94 5.18 7.95
N LEU A 68 -5.81 6.11 8.29
CA LEU A 68 -5.44 7.33 9.02
C LEU A 68 -4.94 7.00 10.44
N ASP A 69 -5.52 6.00 11.11
CA ASP A 69 -5.03 5.52 12.41
C ASP A 69 -3.63 4.92 12.32
N ARG A 70 -3.39 4.09 11.30
CA ARG A 70 -2.04 3.57 11.01
C ARG A 70 -1.05 4.69 10.71
N ALA A 71 -1.47 5.72 9.97
CA ALA A 71 -0.62 6.88 9.67
C ALA A 71 -0.27 7.72 10.92
N ARG A 72 -1.08 7.66 11.97
CA ARG A 72 -0.84 8.36 13.26
C ARG A 72 0.05 7.59 14.23
N GLY A 73 0.50 6.38 13.88
CA GLY A 73 1.31 5.52 14.75
C GLY A 73 0.49 4.56 15.63
N GLY A 74 -0.81 4.41 15.36
CA GLY A 74 -1.66 3.41 16.01
C GLY A 74 -1.37 2.01 15.46
N GLY A 75 -0.33 1.37 15.98
CA GLY A 75 -0.19 -0.08 15.84
C GLY A 75 -1.35 -0.75 16.56
N THR A 76 -2.30 -1.32 15.82
CA THR A 76 -3.20 -2.32 16.38
C THR A 76 -2.35 -3.54 16.70
N THR A 77 -1.95 -3.67 17.96
CA THR A 77 -1.62 -4.96 18.56
C THR A 77 -2.86 -5.84 18.47
N GLU A 78 -2.81 -6.83 17.61
CA GLU A 78 -3.55 -8.09 17.78
C GLU A 78 -2.56 -9.17 18.23
#